data_AF-A0A9D2APP8-F1
#
_entry.id   AF-A0A9D2APP8-F1
#
_cell.length_a   1.000
_cell.length_b   1.000
_cell.length_c   1.000
_cell.angle_alpha   90.00
_cell.angle_beta   90.00
_cell.angle_gamma   90.00
#
_symmetry.space_group_name_H-M   'P 1'
#
loop_
_entity.id
_entity.type
_entity.pdbx_description
1 polymer ?
#
loop_
_entity_poly.entity_id
_entity_poly.type
_entity_poly.pdbx_seq_one_letter_code
_entity_poly.pdbx_strand_id
1 'polypeptide(L)'
;MKQYNLLNVVMGWVVFVVAAITYILTLESTASFWDCGEFIASAYKLEVGHPPGNPIFMLTGRFFANFASDPSQVAYLVNLMSGLLSAGTIMFLFWTITYLAKKLIISEERPMTTARMITVLGCGLVGALAYAWSDTFWFSAVEGEVYAYSSFCTAVVFWLILKWDSVADEPYANRFLILIAYVIGVSIAVHLLNLLCIPAIVLVYYYRKFKNVSAKGSLVALLVSFVIIVLLLYGLVPGFVKVAGWFELLCVNVLGMPYNTGVIIYFFITLASISWAIYESYAQRNELYIKLSFLLSVVLVGILFIGDGIWVGLLLTAALVVYLMLAKKTPVIALNTILAGLLVIFIGYSSYALIIIRSTANTPMDQNSPQDVFALAGYLARDQYGDNPLFYGRTFASQVKRDESGKPVIKEGKRIIRQVVKTDANEPDRYVEIGREEEYVYEDELNMLFPRMYSEKPNHISAYKEWSGFKGHNVTVNT
;
A
#
# COMPACT_ATOMS: atom_id res chain seq x y z
N MET A 1 13.08 -16.94 -32.93
CA MET A 1 12.85 -15.92 -31.88
C MET A 1 11.84 -14.84 -32.27
N LYS A 2 11.94 -14.19 -33.44
CA LYS A 2 10.97 -13.15 -33.88
C LYS A 2 9.51 -13.65 -33.90
N GLN A 3 9.27 -14.83 -34.49
CA GLN A 3 7.93 -15.44 -34.55
C GLN A 3 7.32 -15.70 -33.17
N TYR A 4 8.09 -16.29 -32.24
CA TYR A 4 7.66 -16.48 -30.85
C TYR A 4 7.27 -15.16 -30.17
N ASN A 5 8.10 -14.13 -30.30
CA ASN A 5 7.83 -12.84 -29.67
C ASN A 5 6.52 -12.23 -30.18
N LEU A 6 6.29 -12.28 -31.51
CA LEU A 6 5.05 -11.80 -32.11
C LEU A 6 3.84 -12.59 -31.59
N LEU A 7 3.90 -13.92 -31.65
CA LEU A 7 2.82 -14.78 -31.16
C LEU A 7 2.54 -14.55 -29.67
N ASN A 8 3.57 -14.47 -28.83
CA ASN A 8 3.40 -14.22 -27.41
C ASN A 8 2.71 -12.87 -27.12
N VAL A 9 3.05 -11.81 -27.86
CA VAL A 9 2.38 -10.52 -27.71
C VAL A 9 0.92 -10.62 -28.15
N VAL A 10 0.66 -11.16 -29.35
CA VAL A 10 -0.69 -11.28 -29.91
C VAL A 10 -1.58 -12.15 -29.01
N MET A 11 -1.08 -13.30 -28.56
CA MET A 11 -1.86 -14.22 -27.72
C MET A 11 -2.21 -13.60 -26.35
N GLY A 12 -1.35 -12.75 -25.79
CA GLY A 12 -1.71 -11.98 -24.59
C GLY A 12 -2.92 -11.08 -24.82
N TRP A 13 -2.96 -10.37 -25.94
CA TRP A 13 -4.12 -9.54 -26.32
C TRP A 13 -5.35 -10.37 -26.67
N VAL A 14 -5.19 -11.55 -27.27
CA VAL A 14 -6.32 -12.48 -27.49
C VAL A 14 -6.91 -12.91 -26.15
N VAL A 15 -6.06 -13.28 -25.20
CA VAL A 15 -6.50 -13.64 -23.83
C VAL A 15 -7.18 -12.47 -23.13
N PHE A 16 -6.66 -11.23 -23.29
CA PHE A 16 -7.33 -10.02 -22.82
C PHE A 16 -8.75 -9.91 -23.39
N VAL A 17 -8.91 -10.04 -24.71
CA VAL A 17 -10.22 -9.90 -25.37
C VAL A 17 -11.19 -11.00 -24.91
N VAL A 18 -10.73 -12.25 -24.78
CA VAL A 18 -11.57 -13.35 -24.29
C VAL A 18 -12.05 -13.10 -22.85
N ALA A 19 -11.14 -12.68 -21.97
CA ALA A 19 -11.49 -12.34 -20.60
C ALA A 19 -12.41 -11.12 -20.52
N ALA A 20 -12.12 -10.06 -21.30
CA ALA A 20 -12.94 -8.86 -21.35
C ALA A 20 -14.37 -9.16 -21.81
N ILE A 21 -14.54 -9.94 -22.90
CA ILE A 21 -15.87 -10.37 -23.36
C ILE A 21 -16.58 -11.17 -22.27
N THR A 22 -15.88 -12.12 -21.62
CA THR A 22 -16.46 -12.92 -20.53
C THR A 22 -17.00 -12.01 -19.43
N TYR A 23 -16.15 -11.13 -18.89
CA TYR A 23 -16.55 -10.29 -17.77
C TYR A 23 -17.61 -9.27 -18.17
N ILE A 24 -17.50 -8.64 -19.34
CA ILE A 24 -18.50 -7.67 -19.86
C ILE A 24 -19.88 -8.30 -19.98
N LEU A 25 -19.97 -9.54 -20.47
CA LEU A 25 -21.24 -10.26 -20.59
C LEU A 25 -21.85 -10.67 -19.25
N THR A 26 -21.05 -10.66 -18.17
CA THR A 26 -21.48 -11.04 -16.82
C THR A 26 -21.29 -9.91 -15.80
N LEU A 27 -21.13 -8.67 -16.25
CA LEU A 27 -20.99 -7.52 -15.33
C LEU A 27 -22.24 -7.38 -14.49
N GLU A 28 -22.05 -6.97 -13.24
CA GLU A 28 -23.15 -6.48 -12.43
C GLU A 28 -23.76 -5.24 -13.12
N SER A 29 -25.07 -5.26 -13.34
CA SER A 29 -25.76 -4.16 -14.03
C SER A 29 -25.89 -2.91 -13.16
N THR A 30 -25.78 -3.08 -11.84
CA THR A 30 -25.96 -2.05 -10.81
C THR A 30 -24.90 -2.21 -9.72
N ALA A 31 -25.13 -1.63 -8.52
CA ALA A 31 -24.29 -1.95 -7.37
C ALA A 31 -24.57 -3.38 -6.88
N SER A 32 -23.51 -4.15 -6.64
CA SER A 32 -23.57 -5.45 -5.96
C SER A 32 -23.63 -5.27 -4.44
N PHE A 33 -23.68 -6.39 -3.71
CA PHE A 33 -23.62 -6.40 -2.25
C PHE A 33 -22.26 -5.88 -1.74
N TRP A 34 -22.19 -5.51 -0.45
CA TRP A 34 -20.97 -5.03 0.21
C TRP A 34 -20.59 -3.57 -0.14
N ASP A 35 -19.30 -3.30 -0.35
CA ASP A 35 -18.73 -1.95 -0.47
C ASP A 35 -18.91 -1.34 -1.87
N CYS A 36 -19.32 -2.13 -2.87
CA CYS A 36 -19.44 -1.70 -4.27
C CYS A 36 -20.32 -0.45 -4.45
N GLY A 37 -21.47 -0.37 -3.77
CA GLY A 37 -22.33 0.81 -3.84
C GLY A 37 -21.64 2.09 -3.33
N GLU A 38 -20.83 1.96 -2.29
CA GLU A 38 -20.04 3.05 -1.73
C GLU A 38 -18.91 3.47 -2.68
N PHE A 39 -18.18 2.51 -3.25
CA PHE A 39 -17.11 2.76 -4.23
C PHE A 39 -17.63 3.43 -5.51
N ILE A 40 -18.81 3.02 -5.99
CA ILE A 40 -19.46 3.63 -7.15
C ILE A 40 -19.87 5.07 -6.82
N ALA A 41 -20.48 5.31 -5.65
CA ALA A 41 -20.88 6.65 -5.22
C ALA A 41 -19.67 7.58 -5.03
N SER A 42 -18.62 7.08 -4.36
CA SER A 42 -17.38 7.80 -4.12
C SER A 42 -16.68 8.15 -5.43
N ALA A 43 -16.61 7.23 -6.39
CA ALA A 43 -16.08 7.52 -7.72
C ALA A 43 -16.95 8.52 -8.51
N TYR A 44 -18.28 8.37 -8.47
CA TYR A 44 -19.17 9.22 -9.26
C TYR A 44 -19.10 10.68 -8.84
N LYS A 45 -19.16 10.97 -7.54
CA LYS A 45 -19.19 12.35 -7.03
C LYS A 45 -17.90 12.80 -6.37
N LEU A 46 -16.85 11.98 -6.43
CA LEU A 46 -15.58 12.20 -5.73
C LEU A 46 -15.83 12.41 -4.22
N GLU A 47 -16.63 11.55 -3.61
CA GLU A 47 -17.00 11.60 -2.19
C GLU A 47 -16.03 10.77 -1.34
N VAL A 48 -15.85 11.11 -0.07
CA VAL A 48 -14.90 10.43 0.80
C VAL A 48 -15.58 9.21 1.43
N GLY A 49 -15.32 8.03 0.86
CA GLY A 49 -15.79 6.74 1.35
C GLY A 49 -15.05 6.27 2.61
N HIS A 50 -15.22 4.99 2.96
CA HIS A 50 -14.58 4.42 4.13
C HIS A 50 -13.04 4.39 4.00
N PRO A 51 -12.30 4.41 5.13
CA PRO A 51 -10.84 4.45 5.07
C PRO A 51 -10.20 3.19 4.46
N PRO A 52 -9.21 3.35 3.56
CA PRO A 52 -8.40 4.56 3.38
C PRO A 52 -8.88 5.49 2.24
N GLY A 53 -10.10 5.34 1.71
CA GLY A 53 -10.68 6.26 0.73
C GLY A 53 -10.23 6.08 -0.73
N ASN A 54 -9.17 5.31 -0.98
CA ASN A 54 -8.81 4.77 -2.30
C ASN A 54 -8.84 5.79 -3.47
N PRO A 55 -8.13 6.93 -3.37
CA PRO A 55 -8.32 8.06 -4.29
C PRO A 55 -7.97 7.76 -5.75
N ILE A 56 -7.03 6.84 -6.04
CA ILE A 56 -6.75 6.45 -7.43
C ILE A 56 -7.93 5.67 -8.01
N PHE A 57 -8.54 4.78 -7.22
CA PHE A 57 -9.76 4.09 -7.64
C PHE A 57 -10.87 5.10 -7.92
N MET A 58 -11.09 6.09 -7.04
CA MET A 58 -12.09 7.15 -7.25
C MET A 58 -11.85 7.92 -8.54
N LEU A 59 -10.60 8.32 -8.83
CA LEU A 59 -10.25 9.07 -10.04
C LEU A 59 -10.47 8.26 -11.32
N THR A 60 -10.07 6.98 -11.33
CA THR A 60 -10.30 6.11 -12.49
C THR A 60 -11.79 5.80 -12.64
N GLY A 61 -12.50 5.50 -11.56
CA GLY A 61 -13.94 5.28 -11.59
C GLY A 61 -14.70 6.52 -12.08
N ARG A 62 -14.28 7.74 -11.65
CA ARG A 62 -14.83 9.00 -12.16
C ARG A 62 -14.60 9.17 -13.65
N PHE A 63 -13.44 8.77 -14.17
CA PHE A 63 -13.16 8.79 -15.60
C PHE A 63 -14.16 7.90 -16.37
N PHE A 64 -14.42 6.68 -15.90
CA PHE A 64 -15.42 5.80 -16.51
C PHE A 64 -16.85 6.33 -16.37
N ALA A 65 -17.21 6.88 -15.20
CA ALA A 65 -18.52 7.45 -14.96
C ALA A 65 -18.85 8.64 -15.88
N ASN A 66 -17.85 9.37 -16.39
CA ASN A 66 -18.07 10.47 -17.34
C ASN A 66 -18.60 10.01 -18.71
N PHE A 67 -18.53 8.72 -19.03
CA PHE A 67 -19.13 8.16 -20.25
C PHE A 67 -20.62 7.81 -20.09
N ALA A 68 -21.20 7.98 -18.89
CA ALA A 68 -22.61 7.76 -18.63
C ALA A 68 -23.46 8.84 -19.31
N SER A 69 -24.49 8.45 -20.05
CA SER A 69 -25.47 9.44 -20.55
C SER A 69 -26.40 9.94 -19.45
N ASP A 70 -26.62 9.14 -18.41
CA ASP A 70 -27.48 9.43 -17.28
C ASP A 70 -27.03 8.66 -16.02
N PRO A 71 -27.46 9.05 -14.81
CA PRO A 71 -27.01 8.44 -13.56
C PRO A 71 -27.25 6.93 -13.43
N SER A 72 -28.23 6.34 -14.15
CA SER A 72 -28.52 4.91 -14.04
C SER A 72 -27.41 4.03 -14.64
N GLN A 73 -26.58 4.58 -15.53
CA GLN A 73 -25.49 3.86 -16.19
C GLN A 73 -24.16 3.92 -15.44
N VAL A 74 -24.06 4.76 -14.41
CA VAL A 74 -22.80 5.01 -13.69
C VAL A 74 -22.27 3.72 -13.05
N ALA A 75 -23.14 2.95 -12.40
CA ALA A 75 -22.76 1.68 -11.77
C ALA A 75 -22.17 0.71 -12.80
N TYR A 76 -22.86 0.51 -13.93
CA TYR A 76 -22.38 -0.34 -15.01
C TYR A 76 -21.01 0.10 -15.54
N LEU A 77 -20.77 1.40 -15.72
CA LEU A 77 -19.49 1.90 -16.24
C LEU A 77 -18.33 1.76 -15.25
N VAL A 78 -18.60 1.87 -13.95
CA VAL A 78 -17.60 1.58 -12.92
C VAL A 78 -17.34 0.06 -12.84
N ASN A 79 -18.37 -0.78 -12.96
CA ASN A 79 -18.18 -2.23 -13.06
C ASN A 79 -17.40 -2.62 -14.34
N LEU A 80 -17.64 -1.93 -15.45
CA LEU A 80 -16.89 -2.09 -16.70
C LEU A 80 -15.39 -1.79 -16.52
N MET A 81 -15.04 -0.76 -15.73
CA MET A 81 -13.65 -0.50 -15.34
C MET A 81 -13.03 -1.74 -14.67
N SER A 82 -13.71 -2.32 -13.67
CA SER A 82 -13.25 -3.53 -12.99
C SER A 82 -13.08 -4.70 -13.97
N GLY A 83 -14.06 -4.94 -14.84
CA GLY A 83 -13.99 -6.02 -15.84
C GLY A 83 -12.80 -5.86 -16.78
N LEU A 84 -12.50 -4.64 -17.24
CA LEU A 84 -11.37 -4.37 -18.12
C LEU A 84 -10.01 -4.49 -17.40
N LEU A 85 -9.91 -4.01 -16.16
CA LEU A 85 -8.71 -4.17 -15.33
C LEU A 85 -8.44 -5.66 -15.04
N SER A 86 -9.48 -6.42 -14.72
CA SER A 86 -9.39 -7.86 -14.52
C SER A 86 -9.00 -8.60 -15.79
N ALA A 87 -9.52 -8.23 -16.97
CA ALA A 87 -9.03 -8.76 -18.25
C ALA A 87 -7.54 -8.43 -18.48
N GLY A 88 -7.11 -7.22 -18.09
CA GLY A 88 -5.71 -6.83 -18.05
C GLY A 88 -4.86 -7.73 -17.16
N THR A 89 -5.37 -8.09 -15.97
CA THR A 89 -4.72 -9.04 -15.05
C THR A 89 -4.45 -10.37 -15.76
N ILE A 90 -5.44 -10.92 -16.47
CA ILE A 90 -5.30 -12.20 -17.19
C ILE A 90 -4.26 -12.11 -18.31
N MET A 91 -4.19 -10.99 -19.02
CA MET A 91 -3.15 -10.74 -20.03
C MET A 91 -1.74 -10.74 -19.45
N PHE A 92 -1.52 -10.02 -18.34
CA PHE A 92 -0.22 -9.98 -17.68
C PHE A 92 0.13 -11.31 -17.02
N LEU A 93 -0.85 -12.06 -16.52
CA LEU A 93 -0.68 -13.41 -16.03
C LEU A 93 -0.24 -14.36 -17.16
N PHE A 94 -0.86 -14.27 -18.34
CA PHE A 94 -0.43 -15.01 -19.52
C PHE A 94 1.06 -14.75 -19.83
N TRP A 95 1.48 -13.49 -19.93
CA TRP A 95 2.89 -13.17 -20.20
C TRP A 95 3.85 -13.58 -19.08
N THR A 96 3.38 -13.55 -17.84
CA THR A 96 4.13 -14.06 -16.68
C THR A 96 4.38 -15.55 -16.81
N ILE A 97 3.33 -16.33 -17.09
CA ILE A 97 3.43 -17.79 -17.20
C ILE A 97 4.27 -18.18 -18.42
N THR A 98 4.08 -17.55 -19.58
CA THR A 98 4.90 -17.85 -20.77
C THR A 98 6.37 -17.49 -20.56
N TYR A 99 6.67 -16.41 -19.83
CA TYR A 99 8.04 -16.06 -19.46
C TYR A 99 8.69 -17.17 -18.61
N LEU A 100 8.01 -17.60 -17.54
CA LEU A 100 8.51 -18.64 -16.64
C LEU A 100 8.64 -20.00 -17.35
N ALA A 101 7.62 -20.40 -18.11
CA ALA A 101 7.63 -21.63 -18.90
C ALA A 101 8.79 -21.64 -19.92
N LYS A 102 9.01 -20.51 -20.61
CA LYS A 102 10.15 -20.38 -21.53
C LYS A 102 11.48 -20.53 -20.80
N LYS A 103 11.64 -19.89 -19.63
CA LYS A 103 12.87 -19.96 -18.83
C LYS A 103 13.18 -21.38 -18.34
N LEU A 104 12.15 -22.22 -18.16
CA LEU A 104 12.29 -23.62 -17.75
C LEU A 104 12.54 -24.57 -18.93
N ILE A 105 11.86 -24.36 -20.06
CA ILE A 105 11.85 -25.31 -21.19
C ILE A 105 13.00 -25.03 -22.18
N ILE A 106 13.39 -23.77 -22.33
CA ILE A 106 14.38 -23.33 -23.33
C ILE A 106 15.73 -23.09 -22.67
N SER A 107 16.76 -23.75 -23.21
CA SER A 107 18.16 -23.58 -22.83
C SER A 107 19.06 -23.60 -24.06
N GLU A 108 20.37 -23.38 -23.91
CA GLU A 108 21.33 -23.48 -25.03
C GLU A 108 21.29 -24.86 -25.69
N GLU A 109 21.19 -25.93 -24.90
CA GLU A 109 21.05 -27.31 -25.38
C GLU A 109 19.64 -27.64 -25.91
N ARG A 110 18.64 -26.84 -25.54
CA ARG A 110 17.23 -27.05 -25.89
C ARG A 110 16.67 -25.81 -26.61
N PRO A 111 17.07 -25.57 -27.87
CA PRO A 111 16.62 -24.40 -28.61
C PRO A 111 15.12 -24.45 -28.89
N MET A 112 14.57 -23.29 -29.24
CA MET A 112 13.15 -23.14 -29.54
C MET A 112 12.76 -23.88 -30.82
N THR A 113 11.95 -24.93 -30.69
CA THR A 113 11.25 -25.63 -31.78
C THR A 113 9.77 -25.25 -31.81
N THR A 114 9.05 -25.57 -32.90
CA THR A 114 7.60 -25.32 -32.99
C THR A 114 6.83 -26.01 -31.87
N ALA A 115 7.17 -27.26 -31.54
CA ALA A 115 6.54 -27.99 -30.44
C ALA A 115 6.75 -27.28 -29.10
N ARG A 116 8.00 -26.89 -28.77
CA ARG A 116 8.29 -26.16 -27.51
C ARG A 116 7.63 -24.78 -27.47
N MET A 117 7.53 -24.11 -28.62
CA MET A 117 6.80 -22.84 -28.73
C MET A 117 5.32 -23.03 -28.40
N ILE A 118 4.67 -24.05 -28.97
CA ILE A 118 3.28 -24.40 -28.66
C ILE A 118 3.13 -24.76 -27.18
N THR A 119 4.06 -25.54 -26.62
CA THR A 119 4.05 -25.88 -25.18
C THR A 119 4.11 -24.64 -24.30
N VAL A 120 5.05 -23.72 -24.56
CA VAL A 120 5.18 -22.48 -23.76
C VAL A 120 3.93 -21.61 -23.85
N LEU A 121 3.40 -21.38 -25.06
CA LEU A 121 2.19 -20.60 -25.27
C LEU A 121 0.96 -21.29 -24.65
N GLY A 122 0.89 -22.62 -24.75
CA GLY A 122 -0.16 -23.45 -24.16
C GLY A 122 -0.18 -23.40 -22.64
N CYS A 123 0.99 -23.42 -21.97
CA CYS A 123 1.07 -23.19 -20.52
C CYS A 123 0.48 -21.83 -20.14
N GLY A 124 0.82 -20.78 -20.88
CA GLY A 124 0.29 -19.44 -20.67
C GLY A 124 -1.23 -19.39 -20.83
N LEU A 125 -1.75 -19.96 -21.92
CA LEU A 125 -3.18 -20.01 -22.21
C LEU A 125 -3.96 -20.73 -21.12
N VAL A 126 -3.58 -21.98 -20.81
CA VAL A 126 -4.28 -22.82 -19.85
C VAL A 126 -4.24 -22.19 -18.46
N GLY A 127 -3.08 -21.72 -18.01
CA GLY A 127 -2.94 -21.16 -16.66
C GLY A 127 -3.67 -19.82 -16.49
N ALA A 128 -3.57 -18.92 -17.47
CA ALA A 128 -4.23 -17.62 -17.39
C ALA A 128 -5.76 -17.76 -17.48
N LEU A 129 -6.26 -18.58 -18.40
CA LEU A 129 -7.70 -18.76 -18.57
C LEU A 129 -8.33 -19.59 -17.43
N ALA A 130 -7.61 -20.57 -16.86
CA ALA A 130 -8.07 -21.25 -15.66
C ALA A 130 -8.26 -20.28 -14.47
N TYR A 131 -7.38 -19.29 -14.33
CA TYR A 131 -7.54 -18.24 -13.33
C TYR A 131 -8.69 -17.29 -13.67
N ALA A 132 -8.86 -16.93 -14.95
CA ALA A 132 -9.93 -16.06 -15.42
C ALA A 132 -11.32 -16.55 -15.01
N TRP A 133 -11.53 -17.86 -15.07
CA TRP A 133 -12.81 -18.48 -14.70
C TRP A 133 -12.81 -19.11 -13.29
N SER A 134 -11.84 -18.76 -12.45
CA SER A 134 -11.88 -19.16 -11.04
C SER A 134 -12.91 -18.33 -10.28
N ASP A 135 -13.70 -18.97 -9.43
CA ASP A 135 -14.87 -18.39 -8.75
C ASP A 135 -14.53 -17.06 -8.04
N THR A 136 -13.53 -17.07 -7.17
CA THR A 136 -13.11 -15.88 -6.41
C THR A 136 -12.62 -14.74 -7.30
N PHE A 137 -11.88 -15.04 -8.38
CA PHE A 137 -11.39 -13.98 -9.26
C PHE A 137 -12.51 -13.43 -10.13
N TRP A 138 -13.37 -14.29 -10.68
CA TRP A 138 -14.47 -13.89 -11.54
C TRP A 138 -15.47 -13.03 -10.75
N PHE A 139 -15.85 -13.45 -9.55
CA PHE A 139 -16.76 -12.67 -8.69
C PHE A 139 -16.25 -11.24 -8.48
N SER A 140 -14.97 -11.10 -8.10
CA SER A 140 -14.35 -9.77 -7.94
C SER A 140 -14.16 -9.01 -9.27
N ALA A 141 -14.09 -9.70 -10.41
CA ALA A 141 -13.86 -9.06 -11.71
C ALA A 141 -15.07 -8.31 -12.24
N VAL A 142 -16.28 -8.68 -11.81
CA VAL A 142 -17.54 -8.17 -12.37
C VAL A 142 -18.18 -7.04 -11.57
N GLU A 143 -17.54 -6.65 -10.45
CA GLU A 143 -18.06 -5.65 -9.52
C GLU A 143 -17.09 -4.48 -9.29
N GLY A 144 -17.65 -3.32 -8.97
CA GLY A 144 -16.95 -2.04 -8.79
C GLY A 144 -16.19 -1.93 -7.48
N GLU A 145 -15.24 -2.85 -7.23
CA GLU A 145 -14.44 -2.90 -6.00
C GLU A 145 -12.93 -2.77 -6.27
N VAL A 146 -12.15 -2.46 -5.23
CA VAL A 146 -10.70 -2.19 -5.32
C VAL A 146 -9.86 -3.41 -5.71
N TYR A 147 -10.41 -4.62 -5.59
CA TYR A 147 -9.68 -5.88 -5.80
C TYR A 147 -9.31 -6.12 -7.28
N ALA A 148 -10.17 -5.75 -8.23
CA ALA A 148 -9.87 -5.85 -9.66
C ALA A 148 -8.65 -4.99 -10.03
N TYR A 149 -8.66 -3.75 -9.55
CA TYR A 149 -7.55 -2.81 -9.74
C TYR A 149 -6.29 -3.28 -9.03
N SER A 150 -6.40 -3.73 -7.77
CA SER A 150 -5.26 -4.27 -7.02
C SER A 150 -4.62 -5.46 -7.73
N SER A 151 -5.43 -6.38 -8.26
CA SER A 151 -4.97 -7.55 -9.00
C SER A 151 -4.24 -7.16 -10.28
N PHE A 152 -4.76 -6.15 -11.00
CA PHE A 152 -4.10 -5.62 -12.18
C PHE A 152 -2.72 -5.03 -11.86
N CYS A 153 -2.63 -4.19 -10.83
CA CYS A 153 -1.35 -3.64 -10.36
C CYS A 153 -0.37 -4.75 -9.98
N THR A 154 -0.83 -5.78 -9.26
CA THR A 154 -0.01 -6.95 -8.89
C THR A 154 0.50 -7.72 -10.09
N ALA A 155 -0.35 -8.01 -11.07
CA ALA A 155 0.07 -8.70 -12.29
C ALA A 155 1.08 -7.87 -13.10
N VAL A 156 0.88 -6.55 -13.20
CA VAL A 156 1.82 -5.63 -13.87
C VAL A 156 3.16 -5.62 -13.12
N VAL A 157 3.17 -5.43 -11.80
CA VAL A 157 4.40 -5.39 -11.00
C VAL A 157 5.20 -6.69 -11.12
N PHE A 158 4.52 -7.83 -11.01
CA PHE A 158 5.20 -9.12 -11.10
C PHE A 158 5.73 -9.38 -12.52
N TRP A 159 4.96 -9.03 -13.55
CA TRP A 159 5.44 -9.09 -14.93
C TRP A 159 6.63 -8.16 -15.18
N LEU A 160 6.64 -6.95 -14.60
CA LEU A 160 7.72 -5.98 -14.74
C LEU A 160 9.03 -6.48 -14.13
N ILE A 161 9.01 -7.20 -13.01
CA ILE A 161 10.26 -7.73 -12.42
C ILE A 161 10.83 -8.88 -13.27
N LEU A 162 9.98 -9.68 -13.90
CA LEU A 162 10.42 -10.68 -14.89
C LEU A 162 10.95 -10.01 -16.16
N LYS A 163 10.35 -8.88 -16.55
CA LYS A 163 10.86 -8.07 -17.66
C LYS A 163 12.23 -7.50 -17.32
N TRP A 164 12.43 -6.97 -16.11
CA TRP A 164 13.73 -6.55 -15.60
C TRP A 164 14.75 -7.69 -15.62
N ASP A 165 14.40 -8.88 -15.13
CA ASP A 165 15.28 -10.06 -15.13
C ASP A 165 15.77 -10.40 -16.56
N SER A 166 14.91 -10.24 -17.56
CA SER A 166 15.27 -10.51 -18.96
C SER A 166 16.33 -9.58 -19.56
N VAL A 167 16.51 -8.39 -18.98
CA VAL A 167 17.42 -7.34 -19.48
C VAL A 167 18.34 -6.80 -18.37
N ALA A 168 18.51 -7.52 -17.27
CA ALA A 168 19.15 -6.99 -16.06
C ALA A 168 20.63 -6.60 -16.22
N ASP A 169 21.26 -7.02 -17.32
CA ASP A 169 22.65 -6.72 -17.68
C ASP A 169 22.77 -5.67 -18.81
N GLU A 170 21.64 -5.21 -19.34
CA GLU A 170 21.59 -4.14 -20.33
C GLU A 170 21.66 -2.74 -19.66
N PRO A 171 22.20 -1.73 -20.34
CA PRO A 171 22.08 -0.35 -19.90
C PRO A 171 20.62 0.04 -19.66
N TYR A 172 20.37 0.85 -18.63
CA TYR A 172 19.05 1.34 -18.27
C TYR A 172 18.04 0.30 -17.78
N ALA A 173 18.46 -0.94 -17.48
CA ALA A 173 17.57 -1.97 -16.92
C ALA A 173 16.80 -1.50 -15.67
N ASN A 174 17.43 -0.69 -14.80
CA ASN A 174 16.81 -0.19 -13.57
C ASN A 174 15.56 0.67 -13.78
N ARG A 175 15.26 1.14 -15.01
CA ARG A 175 13.99 1.82 -15.31
C ARG A 175 12.77 0.95 -14.97
N PHE A 176 12.89 -0.38 -15.07
CA PHE A 176 11.83 -1.30 -14.66
C PHE A 176 11.65 -1.33 -13.14
N LEU A 177 12.72 -1.21 -12.36
CA LEU A 177 12.64 -1.10 -10.90
C LEU A 177 11.98 0.22 -10.48
N ILE A 178 12.27 1.31 -11.18
CA ILE A 178 11.61 2.60 -10.96
C ILE A 178 10.13 2.50 -11.33
N LEU A 179 9.79 1.87 -12.46
CA LEU A 179 8.40 1.67 -12.86
C LEU A 179 7.64 0.77 -11.86
N ILE A 180 8.28 -0.27 -11.32
CA ILE A 180 7.72 -1.09 -10.23
C ILE A 180 7.43 -0.22 -9.01
N ALA A 181 8.37 0.62 -8.59
CA ALA A 181 8.18 1.53 -7.46
C ALA A 181 7.01 2.51 -7.72
N TYR A 182 6.88 3.03 -8.94
CA TYR A 182 5.75 3.89 -9.32
C TYR A 182 4.41 3.16 -9.20
N VAL A 183 4.30 1.95 -9.77
CA VAL A 183 3.06 1.16 -9.70
C VAL A 183 2.75 0.75 -8.25
N ILE A 184 3.76 0.47 -7.42
CA ILE A 184 3.57 0.26 -5.98
C ILE A 184 2.99 1.53 -5.32
N GLY A 185 3.55 2.71 -5.59
CA GLY A 185 3.07 3.98 -5.05
C GLY A 185 1.62 4.29 -5.44
N VAL A 186 1.28 4.14 -6.72
CA VAL A 186 -0.08 4.28 -7.22
C VAL A 186 -1.01 3.25 -6.57
N SER A 187 -0.55 2.00 -6.43
CA SER A 187 -1.34 0.94 -5.83
C SER A 187 -1.62 1.16 -4.36
N ILE A 188 -0.75 1.81 -3.58
CA ILE A 188 -1.05 2.14 -2.16
C ILE A 188 -2.31 3.01 -2.05
N ALA A 189 -2.58 3.85 -3.04
CA ALA A 189 -3.78 4.67 -3.15
C ALA A 189 -4.99 3.95 -3.79
N VAL A 190 -4.84 2.66 -4.11
CA VAL A 190 -5.91 1.75 -4.53
C VAL A 190 -6.17 0.72 -3.46
N HIS A 191 -5.14 -0.05 -3.08
CA HIS A 191 -5.18 -1.08 -2.05
C HIS A 191 -3.75 -1.52 -1.66
N LEU A 192 -3.52 -1.87 -0.39
CA LEU A 192 -2.18 -2.22 0.13
C LEU A 192 -1.68 -3.62 -0.29
N LEU A 193 -2.54 -4.47 -0.85
CA LEU A 193 -2.24 -5.87 -1.18
C LEU A 193 -1.06 -6.02 -2.15
N ASN A 194 -0.83 -5.06 -3.02
CA ASN A 194 0.29 -5.12 -3.98
C ASN A 194 1.67 -5.16 -3.29
N LEU A 195 1.79 -4.68 -2.05
CA LEU A 195 3.03 -4.78 -1.26
C LEU A 195 3.44 -6.24 -0.99
N LEU A 196 2.50 -7.19 -1.06
CA LEU A 196 2.78 -8.62 -0.95
C LEU A 196 3.58 -9.17 -2.14
N CYS A 197 3.76 -8.40 -3.23
CA CYS A 197 4.65 -8.78 -4.32
C CYS A 197 6.13 -8.60 -3.98
N ILE A 198 6.47 -7.79 -2.96
CA ILE A 198 7.84 -7.43 -2.61
C ILE A 198 8.73 -8.65 -2.32
N PRO A 199 8.30 -9.68 -1.56
CA PRO A 199 9.09 -10.89 -1.35
C PRO A 199 9.48 -11.58 -2.65
N ALA A 200 8.53 -11.69 -3.58
CA ALA A 200 8.79 -12.31 -4.87
C ALA A 200 9.75 -11.47 -5.73
N ILE A 201 9.60 -10.13 -5.72
CA ILE A 201 10.48 -9.19 -6.42
C ILE A 201 11.92 -9.29 -5.89
N VAL A 202 12.08 -9.26 -4.56
CA VAL A 202 13.38 -9.34 -3.90
C VAL A 202 14.05 -10.69 -4.18
N LEU A 203 13.28 -11.79 -4.21
CA LEU A 203 13.80 -13.10 -4.61
C LEU A 203 14.26 -13.11 -6.07
N VAL A 204 13.46 -12.60 -7.01
CA VAL A 204 13.88 -12.50 -8.43
C VAL A 204 15.16 -11.67 -8.55
N TYR A 205 15.24 -10.55 -7.83
CA TYR A 205 16.46 -9.73 -7.78
C TYR A 205 17.66 -10.50 -7.23
N TYR A 206 17.48 -11.21 -6.11
CA TYR A 206 18.53 -12.00 -5.46
C TYR A 206 19.05 -13.09 -6.39
N TYR A 207 18.16 -13.92 -6.95
CA TYR A 207 18.55 -15.00 -7.86
C TYR A 207 19.18 -14.48 -9.17
N ARG A 208 18.86 -13.24 -9.59
CA ARG A 208 19.49 -12.65 -10.77
C ARG A 208 20.87 -12.06 -10.49
N LYS A 209 21.07 -11.36 -9.37
CA LYS A 209 22.32 -10.61 -9.12
C LYS A 209 23.37 -11.36 -8.34
N PHE A 210 23.01 -12.40 -7.59
CA PHE A 210 23.96 -13.13 -6.75
C PHE A 210 24.35 -14.47 -7.39
N LYS A 211 25.65 -14.72 -7.54
CA LYS A 211 26.19 -15.96 -8.13
C LYS A 211 26.13 -17.15 -7.17
N ASN A 212 26.36 -16.91 -5.88
CA ASN A 212 26.38 -17.94 -4.85
C ASN A 212 25.00 -18.06 -4.19
N VAL A 213 24.06 -18.59 -4.96
CA VAL A 213 22.68 -18.82 -4.50
C VAL A 213 22.68 -19.97 -3.49
N SER A 214 22.04 -19.76 -2.34
CA SER A 214 21.88 -20.78 -1.31
C SER A 214 20.57 -20.62 -0.56
N ALA A 215 20.09 -21.68 0.09
CA ALA A 215 18.87 -21.61 0.93
C ALA A 215 19.00 -20.54 2.04
N LYS A 216 20.19 -20.44 2.66
CA LYS A 216 20.49 -19.39 3.64
C LYS A 216 20.36 -17.98 3.03
N GLY A 217 20.89 -17.78 1.83
CA GLY A 217 20.78 -16.50 1.12
C GLY A 217 19.34 -16.16 0.73
N SER A 218 18.54 -17.14 0.29
CA SER A 218 17.11 -16.96 0.02
C SER A 218 16.32 -16.58 1.28
N LEU A 219 16.63 -17.18 2.44
CA LEU A 219 16.03 -16.81 3.72
C LEU A 219 16.38 -15.38 4.14
N VAL A 220 17.64 -14.96 3.93
CA VAL A 220 18.05 -13.57 4.19
C VAL A 220 17.33 -12.61 3.23
N ALA A 221 17.21 -12.94 1.95
CA ALA A 221 16.47 -12.13 0.98
C ALA A 221 14.99 -11.98 1.37
N LEU A 222 14.35 -13.05 1.85
CA LEU A 222 13.00 -13.01 2.39
C LEU A 222 12.91 -12.11 3.63
N LEU A 223 13.82 -12.23 4.60
CA LEU A 223 13.87 -11.33 5.76
C LEU A 223 14.00 -9.86 5.36
N VAL A 224 14.89 -9.55 4.41
CA VAL A 224 15.03 -8.20 3.87
C VAL A 224 13.73 -7.71 3.23
N SER A 225 13.02 -8.57 2.51
CA SER A 225 11.72 -8.22 1.91
C SER A 225 10.65 -7.87 2.95
N PHE A 226 10.61 -8.58 4.08
CA PHE A 226 9.72 -8.24 5.20
C PHE A 226 10.10 -6.91 5.84
N VAL A 227 11.39 -6.62 6.00
CA VAL A 227 11.85 -5.30 6.47
C VAL A 227 11.39 -4.20 5.51
N ILE A 228 11.50 -4.39 4.19
CA ILE A 228 11.01 -3.42 3.20
C ILE A 228 9.49 -3.22 3.34
N ILE A 229 8.71 -4.29 3.51
CA ILE A 229 7.26 -4.20 3.75
C ILE A 229 6.97 -3.38 5.01
N VAL A 230 7.66 -3.66 6.13
CA VAL A 230 7.48 -2.92 7.38
C VAL A 230 7.84 -1.45 7.22
N LEU A 231 8.95 -1.14 6.54
CA LEU A 231 9.35 0.23 6.25
C LEU A 231 8.31 0.96 5.38
N LEU A 232 7.68 0.29 4.42
CA LEU A 232 6.65 0.92 3.59
C LEU A 232 5.32 1.09 4.35
N LEU A 233 4.85 0.06 5.06
CA LEU A 233 3.57 0.06 5.76
C LEU A 233 3.57 0.94 7.01
N TYR A 234 4.60 0.82 7.85
CA TYR A 234 4.66 1.48 9.15
C TYR A 234 5.61 2.68 9.17
N GLY A 235 6.51 2.77 8.19
CA GLY A 235 7.42 3.90 8.02
C GLY A 235 6.88 4.93 7.03
N LEU A 236 6.75 4.58 5.75
CA LEU A 236 6.47 5.54 4.70
C LEU A 236 5.07 6.15 4.83
N VAL A 237 4.03 5.32 4.95
CA VAL A 237 2.65 5.82 4.99
C VAL A 237 2.38 6.67 6.25
N PRO A 238 2.61 6.18 7.49
CA PRO A 238 2.36 6.98 8.70
C PRO A 238 3.43 8.05 8.94
N GLY A 239 4.69 7.76 8.61
CA GLY A 239 5.81 8.66 8.84
C GLY A 239 5.74 9.91 7.97
N PHE A 240 5.27 9.81 6.72
CA PHE A 240 4.97 10.97 5.89
C PHE A 240 3.97 11.91 6.57
N VAL A 241 2.85 11.35 7.05
CA VAL A 241 1.78 12.12 7.71
C VAL A 241 2.28 12.74 9.02
N LYS A 242 3.13 12.03 9.76
CA LYS A 242 3.76 12.52 10.99
C LYS A 242 4.69 13.71 10.76
N VAL A 243 5.59 13.62 9.77
CA VAL A 243 6.48 14.75 9.43
C VAL A 243 5.69 15.92 8.86
N ALA A 244 4.69 15.66 8.01
CA ALA A 244 3.76 16.68 7.53
C ALA A 244 3.05 17.40 8.69
N GLY A 245 2.60 16.66 9.71
CA GLY A 245 2.02 17.22 10.94
C GLY A 245 2.97 18.15 11.69
N TRP A 246 4.27 17.88 11.73
CA TRP A 246 5.24 18.79 12.37
C TRP A 246 5.39 20.12 11.62
N PHE A 247 5.43 20.07 10.29
CA PHE A 247 5.44 21.27 9.47
C PHE A 247 4.12 22.05 9.61
N GLU A 248 3.00 21.34 9.68
CA GLU A 248 1.68 21.94 9.88
C GLU A 248 1.60 22.70 11.21
N LEU A 249 2.03 22.07 12.32
CA LEU A 249 2.10 22.75 13.62
C LEU A 249 3.05 23.95 13.61
N LEU A 250 4.20 23.84 12.95
CA LEU A 250 5.15 24.94 12.83
C LEU A 250 4.52 26.12 12.07
N CYS A 251 3.96 25.88 10.89
CA CYS A 251 3.40 26.93 10.05
C CYS A 251 2.16 27.57 10.69
N VAL A 252 1.23 26.78 11.21
CA VAL A 252 -0.03 27.32 11.73
C VAL A 252 0.14 27.87 13.14
N ASN A 253 0.64 27.07 14.09
CA ASN A 253 0.67 27.49 15.49
C ASN A 253 1.82 28.45 15.82
N VAL A 254 2.95 28.37 15.11
CA VAL A 254 4.12 29.23 15.40
C VAL A 254 4.21 30.41 14.44
N LEU A 255 4.02 30.17 13.13
CA LEU A 255 4.13 31.22 12.12
C LEU A 255 2.79 31.93 11.81
N GLY A 256 1.67 31.45 12.36
CA GLY A 256 0.35 32.07 12.18
C GLY A 256 -0.21 31.94 10.77
N MET A 257 0.24 30.93 10.00
CA MET A 257 -0.24 30.69 8.64
C MET A 257 -1.60 29.99 8.64
N PRO A 258 -2.36 30.05 7.52
CA PRO A 258 -3.64 29.34 7.42
C PRO A 258 -3.49 27.81 7.49
N TYR A 259 -4.57 27.12 7.86
CA TYR A 259 -4.65 25.66 7.85
C TYR A 259 -4.19 25.04 6.52
N ASN A 260 -3.58 23.86 6.63
CA ASN A 260 -2.99 23.04 5.58
C ASN A 260 -1.77 23.65 4.86
N THR A 261 -1.35 24.86 5.23
CA THR A 261 -0.19 25.53 4.59
C THR A 261 1.12 24.81 4.88
N GLY A 262 1.32 24.28 6.09
CA GLY A 262 2.55 23.58 6.44
C GLY A 262 2.69 22.25 5.70
N VAL A 263 1.59 21.53 5.50
CA VAL A 263 1.56 20.32 4.66
C VAL A 263 1.98 20.61 3.21
N ILE A 264 1.47 21.70 2.63
CA ILE A 264 1.82 22.12 1.26
C ILE A 264 3.31 22.47 1.16
N ILE A 265 3.83 23.26 2.11
CA ILE A 265 5.25 23.64 2.16
C ILE A 265 6.13 22.38 2.30
N TYR A 266 5.77 21.47 3.20
CA TYR A 266 6.46 20.21 3.41
C TYR A 266 6.51 19.35 2.14
N PHE A 267 5.41 19.27 1.38
CA PHE A 267 5.35 18.54 0.12
C PHE A 267 6.41 19.07 -0.87
N PHE A 268 6.47 20.38 -1.08
CA PHE A 268 7.44 20.98 -2.01
C PHE A 268 8.89 20.89 -1.50
N ILE A 269 9.13 21.03 -0.19
CA ILE A 269 10.47 20.85 0.39
C ILE A 269 10.95 19.41 0.21
N THR A 270 10.08 18.43 0.44
CA THR A 270 10.40 17.00 0.25
C THR A 270 10.71 16.71 -1.22
N LEU A 271 9.90 17.24 -2.15
CA LEU A 271 10.14 17.10 -3.58
C LEU A 271 11.47 17.74 -4.01
N ALA A 272 11.77 18.94 -3.51
CA ALA A 272 13.02 19.63 -3.78
C ALA A 272 14.23 18.86 -3.22
N SER A 273 14.12 18.33 -2.00
CA SER A 273 15.18 17.51 -1.38
C SER A 273 15.47 16.25 -2.19
N ILE A 274 14.44 15.49 -2.57
CA ILE A 274 14.62 14.25 -3.36
C ILE A 274 15.23 14.59 -4.74
N SER A 275 14.74 15.66 -5.37
CA SER A 275 15.27 16.11 -6.68
C SER A 275 16.74 16.52 -6.59
N TRP A 276 17.11 17.25 -5.52
CA TRP A 276 18.49 17.60 -5.23
C TRP A 276 19.36 16.35 -5.01
N ALA A 277 18.89 15.38 -4.24
CA ALA A 277 19.61 14.13 -3.99
C ALA A 277 19.82 13.28 -5.26
N ILE A 278 18.81 13.24 -6.15
CA ILE A 278 18.92 12.60 -7.46
C ILE A 278 19.96 13.32 -8.32
N TYR A 279 19.94 14.66 -8.33
CA TYR A 279 20.93 15.47 -9.05
C TYR A 279 22.35 15.23 -8.53
N GLU A 280 22.58 15.30 -7.22
CA GLU A 280 23.91 15.09 -6.63
C GLU A 280 24.44 13.68 -6.88
N SER A 281 23.58 12.67 -6.74
CA SER A 281 23.97 11.27 -7.03
C SER A 281 24.23 11.03 -8.52
N TYR A 282 23.64 11.80 -9.42
CA TYR A 282 23.96 11.76 -10.85
C TYR A 282 25.25 12.53 -11.18
N ALA A 283 25.41 13.75 -10.67
CA ALA A 283 26.52 14.63 -10.96
C ALA A 283 27.84 14.17 -10.30
N GLN A 284 27.74 13.48 -9.16
CA GLN A 284 28.87 12.89 -8.43
C GLN A 284 30.03 13.86 -8.12
N ARG A 285 29.70 15.13 -7.89
CA ARG A 285 30.69 16.20 -7.65
C ARG A 285 31.32 16.11 -6.27
N ASN A 286 30.54 15.74 -5.25
CA ASN A 286 30.99 15.67 -3.86
C ASN A 286 30.28 14.51 -3.12
N GLU A 287 31.06 13.56 -2.62
CA GLU A 287 30.52 12.39 -1.90
C GLU A 287 29.75 12.78 -0.64
N LEU A 288 30.20 13.81 0.09
CA LEU A 288 29.50 14.29 1.28
C LEU A 288 28.10 14.82 0.92
N TYR A 289 27.96 15.52 -0.20
CA TYR A 289 26.66 16.05 -0.64
C TYR A 289 25.71 14.94 -1.08
N ILE A 290 26.21 13.86 -1.70
CA ILE A 290 25.39 12.66 -1.99
C ILE A 290 24.85 12.07 -0.68
N LYS A 291 25.71 11.90 0.33
CA LYS A 291 25.31 11.33 1.63
C LYS A 291 24.31 12.21 2.37
N LEU A 292 24.58 13.52 2.45
CA LEU A 292 23.72 14.48 3.16
C LEU A 292 22.36 14.66 2.47
N SER A 293 22.34 14.81 1.14
CA SER A 293 21.10 14.96 0.39
C SER A 293 20.25 13.67 0.43
N PHE A 294 20.88 12.49 0.38
CA PHE A 294 20.19 11.21 0.57
C PHE A 294 19.57 11.11 1.97
N LEU A 295 20.36 11.39 3.02
CA LEU A 295 19.90 11.38 4.40
C LEU A 295 18.71 12.34 4.61
N LEU A 296 18.84 13.59 4.16
CA LEU A 296 17.78 14.59 4.27
C LEU A 296 16.50 14.12 3.60
N SER A 297 16.61 13.54 2.40
CA SER A 297 15.45 13.02 1.65
C SER A 297 14.77 11.87 2.39
N VAL A 298 15.53 10.93 2.95
CA VAL A 298 14.99 9.80 3.71
C VAL A 298 14.29 10.27 5.01
N VAL A 299 14.88 11.24 5.71
CA VAL A 299 14.29 11.83 6.91
C VAL A 299 13.01 12.60 6.57
N LEU A 300 13.04 13.43 5.53
CA LEU A 300 11.87 14.22 5.11
C LEU A 300 10.73 13.34 4.62
N VAL A 301 10.99 12.27 3.87
CA VAL A 301 9.95 11.30 3.48
C VAL A 301 9.25 10.67 4.70
N GLY A 302 9.92 10.65 5.85
CA GLY A 302 9.35 10.19 7.11
C GLY A 302 9.48 8.69 7.36
N ILE A 303 10.08 7.93 6.42
CA ILE A 303 10.14 6.45 6.46
C ILE A 303 10.84 5.88 7.71
N LEU A 304 11.65 6.69 8.40
CA LEU A 304 12.33 6.29 9.63
C LEU A 304 11.48 6.50 10.89
N PHE A 305 10.44 7.33 10.86
CA PHE A 305 9.64 7.68 12.05
C PHE A 305 8.49 6.69 12.28
N ILE A 306 8.86 5.46 12.64
CA ILE A 306 7.92 4.36 12.90
C ILE A 306 7.39 4.43 14.34
N GLY A 307 6.06 4.28 14.48
CA GLY A 307 5.35 4.29 15.77
C GLY A 307 5.12 5.70 16.33
N ASP A 308 4.58 5.76 17.54
CA ASP A 308 4.07 7.02 18.12
C ASP A 308 5.19 7.95 18.60
N GLY A 309 6.27 7.38 19.15
CA GLY A 309 7.42 8.12 19.65
C GLY A 309 8.35 8.65 18.55
N ILE A 310 9.19 9.64 18.89
CA ILE A 310 10.24 10.15 17.99
C ILE A 310 11.56 9.35 18.12
N TRP A 311 11.76 8.65 19.24
CA TRP A 311 13.02 8.00 19.59
C TRP A 311 13.45 6.90 18.62
N VAL A 312 12.50 6.08 18.16
CA VAL A 312 12.78 5.04 17.14
C VAL A 312 13.30 5.71 15.86
N GLY A 313 12.68 6.79 15.42
CA GLY A 313 13.13 7.53 14.24
C GLY A 313 14.49 8.19 14.42
N LEU A 314 14.79 8.74 15.61
CA LEU A 314 16.12 9.27 15.91
C LEU A 314 17.20 8.17 15.89
N LEU A 315 16.90 7.00 16.46
CA LEU A 315 17.81 5.86 16.46
C LEU A 315 18.06 5.35 15.03
N LEU A 316 17.01 5.19 14.22
CA LEU A 316 17.13 4.76 12.83
C LEU A 316 17.86 5.80 11.97
N THR A 317 17.65 7.09 12.23
CA THR A 317 18.39 8.18 11.58
C THR A 317 19.86 8.14 11.95
N ALA A 318 20.20 7.96 13.23
CA ALA A 318 21.57 7.83 13.69
C ALA A 318 22.25 6.59 13.07
N ALA A 319 21.56 5.45 13.02
CA ALA A 319 22.05 4.25 12.37
C ALA A 319 22.33 4.47 10.87
N LEU A 320 21.44 5.20 10.17
CA LEU A 320 21.64 5.55 8.77
C LEU A 320 22.84 6.51 8.58
N VAL A 321 23.00 7.51 9.46
CA VAL A 321 24.17 8.40 9.45
C VAL A 321 25.45 7.59 9.63
N VAL A 322 25.51 6.73 10.64
CA VAL A 322 26.68 5.88 10.91
C VAL A 322 26.98 5.00 9.70
N TYR A 323 25.95 4.36 9.11
CA TYR A 323 26.11 3.55 7.91
C TYR A 323 26.71 4.35 6.74
N LEU A 324 26.15 5.53 6.42
CA LEU A 324 26.61 6.37 5.31
C LEU A 324 28.04 6.89 5.53
N MET A 325 28.39 7.26 6.76
CA MET A 325 29.70 7.81 7.10
C MET A 325 30.79 6.72 7.16
N LEU A 326 30.47 5.52 7.65
CA LEU A 326 31.42 4.40 7.73
C LEU A 326 31.54 3.59 6.43
N ALA A 327 30.63 3.76 5.48
CA ALA A 327 30.68 3.07 4.20
C ALA A 327 31.97 3.42 3.43
N LYS A 328 32.85 2.42 3.25
CA LYS A 328 34.13 2.56 2.52
C LYS A 328 33.97 3.03 1.08
N LYS A 329 32.83 2.70 0.46
CA LYS A 329 32.45 3.15 -0.88
C LYS A 329 30.96 3.45 -0.89
N THR A 330 30.58 4.64 -1.33
CA THR A 330 29.18 5.02 -1.48
C THR A 330 28.54 4.30 -2.67
N PRO A 331 27.47 3.50 -2.47
CA PRO A 331 26.82 2.76 -3.55
C PRO A 331 25.90 3.67 -4.37
N VAL A 332 26.47 4.62 -5.11
CA VAL A 332 25.75 5.72 -5.76
C VAL A 332 24.58 5.24 -6.64
N ILE A 333 24.77 4.17 -7.42
CA ILE A 333 23.71 3.60 -8.28
C ILE A 333 22.52 3.12 -7.45
N ALA A 334 22.77 2.46 -6.31
CA ALA A 334 21.71 1.97 -5.43
C ALA A 334 20.99 3.14 -4.76
N LEU A 335 21.73 4.12 -4.24
CA LEU A 335 21.15 5.32 -3.62
C LEU A 335 20.28 6.09 -4.62
N ASN A 336 20.78 6.32 -5.84
CA ASN A 336 20.02 6.99 -6.89
C ASN A 336 18.76 6.20 -7.27
N THR A 337 18.86 4.87 -7.41
CA THR A 337 17.69 4.02 -7.70
C THR A 337 16.65 4.07 -6.58
N ILE A 338 17.10 4.08 -5.31
CA ILE A 338 16.22 4.24 -4.14
C ILE A 338 15.54 5.62 -4.16
N LEU A 339 16.30 6.71 -4.40
CA LEU A 339 15.75 8.07 -4.46
C LEU A 339 14.74 8.23 -5.59
N ALA A 340 15.04 7.72 -6.78
CA ALA A 340 14.12 7.72 -7.91
C ALA A 340 12.86 6.89 -7.61
N GLY A 341 13.02 5.74 -6.95
CA GLY A 341 11.91 4.91 -6.47
C GLY A 341 11.04 5.64 -5.45
N LEU A 342 11.64 6.26 -4.44
CA LEU A 342 10.93 7.07 -3.43
C LEU A 342 10.19 8.25 -4.07
N LEU A 343 10.81 8.95 -5.03
CA LEU A 343 10.18 10.03 -5.76
C LEU A 343 8.88 9.58 -6.44
N VAL A 344 8.94 8.48 -7.20
CA VAL A 344 7.75 8.01 -7.94
C VAL A 344 6.71 7.37 -7.02
N ILE A 345 7.12 6.76 -5.90
CA ILE A 345 6.18 6.33 -4.84
C ILE A 345 5.45 7.55 -4.27
N PHE A 346 6.19 8.61 -3.97
CA PHE A 346 5.66 9.86 -3.42
C PHE A 346 4.68 10.54 -4.38
N ILE A 347 4.99 10.54 -5.68
CA ILE A 347 4.07 11.00 -6.73
C ILE A 347 2.77 10.18 -6.69
N GLY A 348 2.83 8.84 -6.63
CA GLY A 348 1.62 8.02 -6.50
C GLY A 348 0.82 8.33 -5.23
N TYR A 349 1.51 8.47 -4.09
CA TYR A 349 0.91 8.76 -2.79
C TYR A 349 0.29 10.16 -2.71
N SER A 350 0.78 11.13 -3.48
CA SER A 350 0.20 12.49 -3.54
C SER A 350 -1.28 12.53 -3.92
N SER A 351 -1.81 11.45 -4.52
CA SER A 351 -3.24 11.29 -4.77
C SER A 351 -4.11 11.35 -3.52
N TYR A 352 -3.57 11.06 -2.32
CA TYR A 352 -4.27 11.23 -1.04
C TYR A 352 -4.61 12.70 -0.72
N ALA A 353 -3.98 13.68 -1.39
CA ALA A 353 -4.43 15.07 -1.32
C ALA A 353 -5.89 15.22 -1.78
N LEU A 354 -6.38 14.36 -2.69
CA LEU A 354 -7.79 14.36 -3.10
C LEU A 354 -8.71 14.15 -1.89
N ILE A 355 -8.37 13.27 -0.96
CA ILE A 355 -9.18 12.97 0.22
C ILE A 355 -9.33 14.23 1.09
N ILE A 356 -8.24 14.92 1.39
CA ILE A 356 -8.26 16.18 2.16
C ILE A 356 -9.07 17.26 1.42
N ILE A 357 -8.84 17.42 0.12
CA ILE A 357 -9.52 18.45 -0.70
C ILE A 357 -11.03 18.21 -0.73
N ARG A 358 -11.46 16.96 -0.92
CA ARG A 358 -12.88 16.60 -0.98
C ARG A 358 -13.56 16.64 0.38
N SER A 359 -12.87 16.21 1.44
CA SER A 359 -13.37 16.33 2.81
C SER A 359 -13.54 17.80 3.23
N THR A 360 -12.57 18.67 2.91
CA THR A 360 -12.67 20.12 3.15
C THR A 360 -13.86 20.76 2.40
N ALA A 361 -14.26 20.19 1.27
CA ALA A 361 -15.45 20.63 0.53
C ALA A 361 -16.78 20.15 1.13
N ASN A 362 -16.75 19.40 2.24
CA ASN A 362 -17.91 18.82 2.93
C ASN A 362 -18.83 18.05 1.98
N THR A 363 -18.28 17.03 1.29
CA THR A 363 -19.07 16.19 0.38
C THR A 363 -20.19 15.45 1.11
N PRO A 364 -21.32 15.12 0.43
CA PRO A 364 -22.46 14.45 1.08
C PRO A 364 -22.10 13.16 1.82
N MET A 365 -21.20 12.35 1.24
CA MET A 365 -20.49 11.29 1.95
C MET A 365 -19.08 11.79 2.27
N ASP A 366 -18.79 11.92 3.57
CA ASP A 366 -17.51 12.39 4.10
C ASP A 366 -17.14 11.59 5.36
N GLN A 367 -16.78 10.32 5.19
CA GLN A 367 -16.52 9.46 6.35
C GLN A 367 -15.26 9.90 7.10
N ASN A 368 -15.41 10.02 8.43
CA ASN A 368 -14.39 10.51 9.37
C ASN A 368 -13.91 11.96 9.17
N SER A 369 -14.38 12.66 8.14
CA SER A 369 -13.99 14.04 7.81
C SER A 369 -12.47 14.33 7.89
N PRO A 370 -11.63 13.65 7.07
CA PRO A 370 -10.18 13.87 7.02
C PRO A 370 -9.80 15.21 6.37
N GLN A 371 -10.17 16.34 6.99
CA GLN A 371 -9.99 17.71 6.48
C GLN A 371 -8.58 18.28 6.67
N ASP A 372 -7.76 17.60 7.47
CA ASP A 372 -6.39 17.99 7.79
C ASP A 372 -5.48 16.78 7.94
N VAL A 373 -4.18 17.02 8.09
CA VAL A 373 -3.17 15.96 8.15
C VAL A 373 -3.30 15.06 9.38
N PHE A 374 -3.79 15.56 10.51
CA PHE A 374 -4.00 14.77 11.73
C PHE A 374 -5.25 13.89 11.60
N ALA A 375 -6.33 14.45 11.06
CA ALA A 375 -7.54 13.67 10.75
C ALA A 375 -7.26 12.62 9.66
N LEU A 376 -6.47 12.96 8.63
CA LEU A 376 -6.01 12.01 7.62
C LEU A 376 -5.15 10.90 8.24
N ALA A 377 -4.33 11.20 9.25
CA ALA A 377 -3.54 10.19 9.96
C ALA A 377 -4.43 9.09 10.54
N GLY A 378 -5.46 9.48 11.31
CA GLY A 378 -6.38 8.53 11.92
C GLY A 378 -7.26 7.81 10.91
N TYR A 379 -7.63 8.49 9.81
CA TYR A 379 -8.33 7.89 8.69
C TYR A 379 -7.50 6.78 8.04
N LEU A 380 -6.25 7.05 7.65
CA LEU A 380 -5.35 6.06 7.05
C LEU A 380 -4.98 4.92 8.02
N ALA A 381 -4.81 5.26 9.30
CA ALA A 381 -4.53 4.29 10.36
C ALA A 381 -5.75 3.44 10.76
N ARG A 382 -6.94 3.79 10.26
CA ARG A 382 -8.18 3.05 10.52
C ARG A 382 -8.57 3.04 12.01
N ASP A 383 -8.24 4.12 12.72
CA ASP A 383 -8.42 4.23 14.19
C ASP A 383 -9.88 4.00 14.63
N GLN A 384 -10.85 4.31 13.76
CA GLN A 384 -12.28 4.09 14.04
C GLN A 384 -12.68 2.62 14.29
N TYR A 385 -11.89 1.67 13.80
CA TYR A 385 -12.18 0.24 13.97
C TYR A 385 -11.59 -0.33 15.27
N GLY A 386 -10.77 0.45 15.97
CA GLY A 386 -10.09 0.04 17.20
C GLY A 386 -8.97 -0.98 16.97
N ASP A 387 -8.38 -1.42 18.08
CA ASP A 387 -7.19 -2.28 18.04
C ASP A 387 -7.52 -3.77 17.91
N ASN A 388 -6.78 -4.39 16.99
CA ASN A 388 -6.82 -5.83 16.73
C ASN A 388 -5.52 -6.47 17.22
N PRO A 389 -5.53 -7.26 18.31
CA PRO A 389 -4.34 -7.95 18.76
C PRO A 389 -3.95 -9.03 17.74
N LEU A 390 -2.82 -8.85 17.05
CA LEU A 390 -2.38 -9.77 15.98
C LEU A 390 -1.48 -10.90 16.49
N PHE A 391 -0.44 -10.55 17.26
CA PHE A 391 0.58 -11.50 17.73
C PHE A 391 0.39 -11.94 19.17
N TYR A 392 0.04 -11.01 20.05
CA TYR A 392 -0.25 -11.27 21.46
C TYR A 392 -1.26 -10.25 21.93
N GLY A 393 -2.22 -10.66 22.74
CA GLY A 393 -3.15 -9.74 23.37
C GLY A 393 -4.44 -10.38 23.81
N ARG A 394 -5.44 -9.52 24.02
CA ARG A 394 -6.72 -9.88 24.59
C ARG A 394 -7.49 -10.92 23.78
N THR A 395 -8.26 -11.71 24.50
CA THR A 395 -9.26 -12.66 24.03
C THR A 395 -10.64 -12.16 24.46
N PHE A 396 -11.70 -12.79 23.96
CA PHE A 396 -13.05 -12.49 24.40
C PHE A 396 -13.29 -12.79 25.90
N ALA A 397 -12.39 -13.54 26.54
CA ALA A 397 -12.42 -13.87 27.97
C ALA A 397 -11.47 -13.00 28.81
N SER A 398 -10.64 -12.15 28.17
CA SER A 398 -9.72 -11.26 28.88
C SER A 398 -10.49 -10.20 29.67
N GLN A 399 -10.01 -9.92 30.87
CA GLN A 399 -10.56 -8.87 31.72
C GLN A 399 -9.61 -7.67 31.74
N VAL A 400 -10.20 -6.48 31.83
CA VAL A 400 -9.43 -5.23 32.00
C VAL A 400 -8.75 -5.27 33.36
N LYS A 401 -7.43 -5.05 33.37
CA LYS A 401 -6.62 -4.93 34.57
C LYS A 401 -7.09 -3.77 35.41
N ARG A 402 -7.23 -3.99 36.71
CA ARG A 402 -7.66 -2.95 37.66
C ARG A 402 -6.56 -2.63 38.66
N ASP A 403 -6.46 -1.36 39.04
CA ASP A 403 -5.55 -0.92 40.09
C ASP A 403 -6.06 -1.31 41.50
N GLU A 404 -5.27 -1.04 42.53
CA GLU A 404 -5.62 -1.32 43.94
C GLU A 404 -6.92 -0.61 44.40
N SER A 405 -7.36 0.42 43.67
CA SER A 405 -8.61 1.15 43.91
C SER A 405 -9.78 0.63 43.09
N GLY A 406 -9.59 -0.43 42.31
CA GLY A 406 -10.60 -1.05 41.44
C GLY A 406 -10.85 -0.29 40.13
N LYS A 407 -10.06 0.72 39.79
CA LYS A 407 -10.18 1.49 38.54
C LYS A 407 -9.44 0.76 37.41
N PRO A 408 -9.97 0.81 36.17
CA PRO A 408 -9.27 0.21 35.03
C PRO A 408 -7.93 0.91 34.80
N VAL A 409 -6.88 0.12 34.60
CA VAL A 409 -5.56 0.63 34.22
C VAL A 409 -5.62 1.03 32.74
N ILE A 410 -5.36 2.31 32.48
CA ILE A 410 -5.38 2.89 31.15
C ILE A 410 -3.96 3.27 30.77
N LYS A 411 -3.58 2.94 29.53
CA LYS A 411 -2.34 3.38 28.91
C LYS A 411 -2.66 4.52 27.94
N GLU A 412 -1.97 5.64 28.09
CA GLU A 412 -2.05 6.74 27.13
C GLU A 412 -1.37 6.34 25.82
N GLY A 413 -2.08 6.49 24.72
CA GLY A 413 -1.64 6.29 23.35
C GLY A 413 -1.29 7.61 22.65
N LYS A 414 -1.71 7.71 21.39
CA LYS A 414 -1.38 8.81 20.48
C LYS A 414 -2.00 10.14 20.94
N ARG A 415 -1.33 11.25 20.65
CA ARG A 415 -1.90 12.59 20.84
C ARG A 415 -2.99 12.83 19.81
N ILE A 416 -4.15 13.30 20.26
CA ILE A 416 -5.26 13.67 19.39
C ILE A 416 -5.19 15.17 19.17
N ILE A 417 -4.81 15.56 17.96
CA ILE A 417 -4.68 16.95 17.54
C ILE A 417 -5.86 17.28 16.62
N ARG A 418 -6.51 18.42 16.85
CA ARG A 418 -7.61 18.91 16.00
C ARG A 418 -7.52 20.40 15.72
N GLN A 419 -8.10 20.81 14.59
CA GLN A 419 -8.34 22.21 14.27
C GLN A 419 -9.31 22.84 15.28
N VAL A 420 -9.05 24.09 15.64
CA VAL A 420 -10.01 24.89 16.40
C VAL A 420 -11.03 25.48 15.43
N VAL A 421 -12.31 25.19 15.67
CA VAL A 421 -13.41 25.84 14.96
C VAL A 421 -13.48 27.29 15.41
N LYS A 422 -13.34 28.21 14.46
CA LYS A 422 -13.40 29.65 14.74
C LYS A 422 -14.81 30.07 15.14
N THR A 423 -14.88 30.92 16.16
CA THR A 423 -16.11 31.60 16.56
C THR A 423 -16.24 32.98 15.90
N ASP A 424 -15.11 33.60 15.52
CA ASP A 424 -15.04 34.85 14.78
C ASP A 424 -14.07 34.73 13.59
N ALA A 425 -14.37 35.42 12.48
CA ALA A 425 -13.55 35.38 11.27
C ALA A 425 -12.11 35.89 11.47
N ASN A 426 -11.87 36.73 12.48
CA ASN A 426 -10.56 37.30 12.79
C ASN A 426 -9.71 36.41 13.71
N GLU A 427 -10.26 35.31 14.24
CA GLU A 427 -9.46 34.39 15.05
C GLU A 427 -8.38 33.72 14.18
N PRO A 428 -7.14 33.58 14.70
CA PRO A 428 -6.09 32.86 13.97
C PRO A 428 -6.41 31.37 13.87
N ASP A 429 -5.99 30.75 12.77
CA ASP A 429 -5.99 29.29 12.63
C ASP A 429 -5.03 28.70 13.68
N ARG A 430 -5.45 27.64 14.36
CA ARG A 430 -4.60 26.93 15.32
C ARG A 430 -5.07 25.50 15.56
N TYR A 431 -4.12 24.62 15.81
CA TYR A 431 -4.36 23.25 16.26
C TYR A 431 -4.16 23.14 17.77
N VAL A 432 -4.98 22.31 18.42
CA VAL A 432 -4.88 22.02 19.85
C VAL A 432 -4.86 20.51 20.10
N GLU A 433 -4.10 20.09 21.11
CA GLU A 433 -4.16 18.74 21.67
C GLU A 433 -5.43 18.67 22.52
N ILE A 434 -6.41 17.87 22.09
CA ILE A 434 -7.69 17.71 22.81
C ILE A 434 -7.67 16.53 23.79
N GLY A 435 -6.61 15.73 23.75
CA GLY A 435 -6.45 14.55 24.59
C GLY A 435 -5.47 13.56 23.98
N ARG A 436 -5.44 12.36 24.56
CA ARG A 436 -4.70 11.21 24.05
C ARG A 436 -5.64 10.03 23.92
N GLU A 437 -5.33 9.13 23.00
CA GLU A 437 -6.01 7.85 22.94
C GLU A 437 -5.81 7.10 24.26
N GLU A 438 -6.85 6.38 24.70
CA GLU A 438 -6.85 5.62 25.94
C GLU A 438 -7.02 4.14 25.60
N GLU A 439 -6.00 3.34 25.89
CA GLU A 439 -6.03 1.89 25.72
C GLU A 439 -6.19 1.21 27.08
N TYR A 440 -7.19 0.35 27.23
CA TYR A 440 -7.32 -0.50 28.40
C TYR A 440 -6.20 -1.54 28.46
N VAL A 441 -5.54 -1.64 29.60
CA VAL A 441 -4.60 -2.73 29.88
C VAL A 441 -5.41 -3.95 30.34
N TYR A 442 -5.12 -5.11 29.77
CA TYR A 442 -5.78 -6.38 30.10
C TYR A 442 -4.88 -7.26 30.96
N GLU A 443 -5.50 -8.15 31.73
CA GLU A 443 -4.76 -9.12 32.55
C GLU A 443 -3.95 -10.08 31.68
N ASP A 444 -2.64 -10.10 31.90
CA ASP A 444 -1.70 -10.85 31.07
C ASP A 444 -1.98 -12.36 31.09
N GLU A 445 -2.46 -12.88 32.21
CA GLU A 445 -2.81 -14.30 32.40
C GLU A 445 -3.95 -14.77 31.50
N LEU A 446 -4.78 -13.83 31.03
CA LEU A 446 -5.93 -14.09 30.15
C LEU A 446 -5.65 -13.72 28.69
N ASN A 447 -4.48 -13.13 28.40
CA ASN A 447 -4.03 -12.84 27.05
C ASN A 447 -3.44 -14.10 26.40
N MET A 448 -3.46 -14.17 25.07
CA MET A 448 -2.88 -15.31 24.35
C MET A 448 -2.03 -14.86 23.16
N LEU A 449 -1.15 -15.76 22.72
CA LEU A 449 -0.46 -15.66 21.43
C LEU A 449 -1.47 -15.92 20.30
N PHE A 450 -1.43 -15.08 19.27
CA PHE A 450 -2.29 -15.09 18.09
C PHE A 450 -3.80 -15.15 18.40
N PRO A 451 -4.35 -14.18 19.16
CA PRO A 451 -5.76 -14.21 19.52
C PRO A 451 -6.64 -14.02 18.27
N ARG A 452 -7.51 -15.01 17.99
CA ARG A 452 -8.46 -14.96 16.86
C ARG A 452 -9.89 -14.63 17.28
N MET A 453 -10.20 -14.80 18.57
CA MET A 453 -11.49 -14.50 19.17
C MET A 453 -11.27 -13.47 20.28
N TYR A 454 -11.13 -12.19 19.91
CA TYR A 454 -10.79 -11.11 20.84
C TYR A 454 -11.90 -10.09 21.05
N SER A 455 -12.95 -10.12 20.22
CA SER A 455 -13.99 -9.12 20.26
C SER A 455 -14.85 -9.23 21.51
N GLU A 456 -15.10 -8.09 22.15
CA GLU A 456 -15.93 -7.97 23.36
C GLU A 456 -17.42 -7.76 23.05
N LYS A 457 -17.80 -7.69 21.77
CA LYS A 457 -19.20 -7.49 21.38
C LYS A 457 -20.03 -8.72 21.81
N PRO A 458 -21.16 -8.57 22.51
CA PRO A 458 -21.92 -9.70 23.06
C PRO A 458 -22.33 -10.76 22.02
N ASN A 459 -22.69 -10.33 20.82
CA ASN A 459 -23.01 -11.21 19.70
C ASN A 459 -21.79 -12.00 19.21
N HIS A 460 -20.60 -11.39 19.16
CA HIS A 460 -19.36 -12.06 18.79
C HIS A 460 -18.94 -13.07 19.85
N ILE A 461 -19.03 -12.72 21.14
CA ILE A 461 -18.74 -13.65 22.24
C ILE A 461 -19.63 -14.89 22.15
N SER A 462 -20.93 -14.68 21.88
CA SER A 462 -21.89 -15.77 21.75
C SER A 462 -21.52 -16.69 20.58
N ALA A 463 -21.24 -16.12 19.41
CA ALA A 463 -20.78 -16.87 18.24
C ALA A 463 -19.45 -17.60 18.48
N TYR A 464 -18.48 -16.96 19.14
CA TYR A 464 -17.20 -17.58 19.50
C TYR A 464 -17.41 -18.79 20.41
N LYS A 465 -18.26 -18.66 21.44
CA LYS A 465 -18.57 -19.77 22.35
C LYS A 465 -19.26 -20.91 21.63
N GLU A 466 -20.18 -20.61 20.71
CA GLU A 466 -20.87 -21.59 19.87
C GLU A 466 -19.89 -22.32 18.93
N TRP A 467 -19.13 -21.59 18.12
CA TRP A 467 -18.20 -22.15 17.13
C TRP A 467 -17.06 -22.97 17.75
N SER A 468 -16.59 -22.55 18.93
CA SER A 468 -15.51 -23.26 19.64
C SER A 468 -16.00 -24.36 20.58
N GLY A 469 -17.31 -24.47 20.83
CA GLY A 469 -17.85 -25.36 21.86
C GLY A 469 -17.32 -25.03 23.26
N PHE A 470 -17.20 -23.74 23.59
CA PHE A 470 -16.55 -23.26 24.81
C PHE A 470 -17.23 -23.79 26.09
N LYS A 471 -16.47 -24.50 26.93
CA LYS A 471 -16.92 -25.04 28.24
C LYS A 471 -16.20 -24.40 29.43
N GLY A 472 -15.72 -23.15 29.28
CA GLY A 472 -14.70 -22.53 30.15
C GLY A 472 -14.87 -22.73 31.66
N HIS A 473 -13.75 -22.65 32.37
CA HIS A 473 -13.69 -22.68 33.83
C HIS A 473 -13.23 -21.31 34.35
N ASN A 474 -13.66 -20.94 35.56
CA ASN A 474 -13.22 -19.69 36.17
C ASN A 474 -11.74 -19.80 36.57
N VAL A 475 -10.97 -18.79 36.21
CA VAL A 475 -9.56 -18.64 36.60
C VAL A 475 -9.47 -17.47 37.58
N THR A 476 -8.84 -17.68 38.72
CA THR A 476 -8.56 -16.60 39.68
C THR A 476 -7.30 -15.89 39.24
N VAL A 477 -7.45 -14.62 38.85
CA VAL A 477 -6.33 -13.73 38.52
C VAL A 477 -5.89 -13.06 39.82
N ASN A 478 -4.61 -13.13 40.16
CA ASN A 478 -4.08 -12.41 41.32
C ASN A 478 -3.84 -10.95 40.92
N THR A 479 -4.78 -10.07 41.23
CA THR A 479 -4.65 -8.60 41.07
C THR A 479 -3.69 -8.01 42.08
#